data_AF-A0A9D0T2C5-F1
#
_entry.id   AF-A0A9D0T2C5-F1
#
_cell.length_a   1.000
_cell.length_b   1.000
_cell.length_c   1.000
_cell.angle_alpha   90.00
_cell.angle_beta   90.00
_cell.angle_gamma   90.00
#
_symmetry.space_group_name_H-M   'P 1'
#
loop_
_entity.id
_entity.type
_entity.pdbx_description
1 polymer ?
#
loop_
_entity_poly.entity_id
_entity_poly.type
_entity_poly.pdbx_seq_one_letter_code
_entity_poly.pdbx_strand_id
1 'polypeptide(L)'
;MKKLLLTASVAGLMVTAANATPYPTFTFDESASSISVTPNGSLCFGCDLTASFSAGVDGASWTPTSATDSWTIGNFIDWNAAGGFGGALYDVAVTLAFSSPDPASTSTTGAAGYASFFGVISGGFLSWDPVPSLTFAQGSTLDIALEDGIAIGFGTSVSTGATFTGNTIAPVPLPATGLLLLAGIAGLGVARKRKKAA
;
A
#
# COMPACT_ATOMS: atom_id res chain seq x y z
N MET A 1 -70.68 25.76 8.25
CA MET A 1 -69.62 25.58 7.24
C MET A 1 -68.33 26.20 7.76
N LYS A 2 -67.30 25.41 8.07
CA LYS A 2 -65.91 25.87 8.23
C LYS A 2 -65.00 24.63 8.26
N LYS A 3 -64.45 24.28 7.10
CA LYS A 3 -63.48 23.20 6.92
C LYS A 3 -62.10 23.78 7.28
N LEU A 4 -61.48 23.29 8.35
CA LEU A 4 -60.11 23.65 8.70
C LEU A 4 -59.17 22.67 7.99
N LEU A 5 -58.53 23.13 6.92
CA LEU A 5 -57.47 22.41 6.20
C LEU A 5 -56.20 22.40 7.06
N LEU A 6 -55.79 21.22 7.52
CA LEU A 6 -54.47 21.01 8.12
C LEU A 6 -53.51 20.55 7.02
N THR A 7 -52.71 21.46 6.51
CA THR A 7 -51.62 21.17 5.56
C THR A 7 -50.43 20.65 6.37
N ALA A 8 -50.17 19.34 6.31
CA ALA A 8 -48.98 18.74 6.91
C ALA A 8 -47.82 18.81 5.91
N SER A 9 -46.90 19.77 6.11
CA SER A 9 -45.65 19.86 5.36
C SER A 9 -44.72 18.73 5.81
N VAL A 10 -44.58 17.68 5.00
CA VAL A 10 -43.52 16.68 5.17
C VAL A 10 -42.24 17.28 4.60
N ALA A 11 -41.45 17.93 5.44
CA ALA A 11 -40.08 18.32 5.08
C ALA A 11 -39.25 17.03 4.96
N GLY A 12 -38.87 16.69 3.74
CA GLY A 12 -38.03 15.52 3.45
C GLY A 12 -36.68 15.67 4.14
N LEU A 13 -36.42 14.86 5.18
CA LEU A 13 -35.08 14.65 5.68
C LEU A 13 -34.33 13.82 4.64
N MET A 14 -33.40 14.45 3.93
CA MET A 14 -32.37 13.71 3.22
C MET A 14 -31.53 12.97 4.26
N VAL A 15 -31.67 11.65 4.30
CA VAL A 15 -30.75 10.77 5.04
C VAL A 15 -29.45 10.77 4.25
N THR A 16 -28.45 11.53 4.72
CA THR A 16 -27.08 11.38 4.21
C THR A 16 -26.59 9.99 4.62
N ALA A 17 -26.27 9.15 3.64
CA ALA A 17 -25.73 7.82 3.82
C ALA A 17 -24.51 7.85 4.77
N ALA A 18 -24.39 6.83 5.61
CA ALA A 18 -23.22 6.61 6.46
C ALA A 18 -21.98 6.46 5.58
N ASN A 19 -21.00 7.34 5.75
CA ASN A 19 -19.71 7.20 5.08
C ASN A 19 -18.97 6.00 5.70
N ALA A 20 -18.52 5.09 4.84
CA ALA A 20 -17.67 3.96 5.20
C ALA A 20 -16.41 4.44 5.93
N THR A 21 -15.92 3.62 6.85
CA THR A 21 -14.65 3.86 7.56
C THR A 21 -13.54 4.07 6.54
N PRO A 22 -12.84 5.22 6.53
CA PRO A 22 -11.76 5.43 5.58
C PRO A 22 -10.61 4.47 5.93
N TYR A 23 -10.09 3.76 4.92
CA TYR A 23 -8.85 3.03 5.05
C TYR A 23 -7.73 4.02 5.40
N PRO A 24 -6.71 3.61 6.18
CA PRO A 24 -5.56 4.47 6.40
C PRO A 24 -4.81 4.73 5.11
N THR A 25 -4.12 5.86 5.03
CA THR A 25 -3.14 6.11 4.00
C THR A 25 -1.83 5.43 4.40
N PHE A 26 -1.34 4.53 3.56
CA PHE A 26 -0.01 3.97 3.68
C PHE A 26 0.98 4.86 2.96
N THR A 27 2.11 5.16 3.60
CA THR A 27 3.17 6.00 3.00
C THR A 27 4.50 5.29 3.12
N PHE A 28 5.13 5.01 1.99
CA PHE A 28 6.46 4.42 1.92
C PHE A 28 7.52 5.40 2.42
N ASP A 29 8.51 4.90 3.17
CA ASP A 29 9.63 5.68 3.71
C ASP A 29 10.93 5.08 3.18
N GLU A 30 11.52 5.72 2.18
CA GLU A 30 12.76 5.25 1.57
C GLU A 30 13.93 5.35 2.56
N SER A 31 13.92 6.37 3.42
CA SER A 31 15.01 6.64 4.37
C SER A 31 15.14 5.59 5.47
N ALA A 32 14.04 4.93 5.80
CA ALA A 32 13.99 3.79 6.72
C ALA A 32 14.01 2.42 6.01
N SER A 33 14.04 2.41 4.68
CA SER A 33 14.09 1.20 3.85
C SER A 33 15.52 0.92 3.39
N SER A 34 15.78 -0.31 2.94
CA SER A 34 17.10 -0.68 2.41
C SER A 34 17.04 -1.83 1.43
N ILE A 35 18.01 -1.86 0.51
CA ILE A 35 18.28 -2.98 -0.38
C ILE A 35 19.75 -3.37 -0.20
N SER A 36 20.01 -4.67 -0.05
CA SER A 36 21.34 -5.23 0.01
C SER A 36 21.48 -6.32 -1.04
N VAL A 37 22.57 -6.26 -1.80
CA VAL A 37 22.91 -7.23 -2.83
C VAL A 37 24.28 -7.82 -2.46
N THR A 38 24.32 -9.13 -2.24
CA THR A 38 25.54 -9.83 -1.82
C THR A 38 25.89 -10.90 -2.85
N PRO A 39 27.13 -10.95 -3.37
CA PRO A 39 27.54 -11.99 -4.30
C PRO A 39 27.42 -13.40 -3.67
N ASN A 40 26.74 -14.31 -4.36
CA ASN A 40 26.57 -15.72 -3.96
C ASN A 40 27.05 -16.66 -5.09
N GLY A 41 28.34 -16.56 -5.41
CA GLY A 41 28.97 -17.32 -6.48
C GLY A 41 29.13 -16.51 -7.76
N SER A 42 30.37 -16.40 -8.23
CA SER A 42 30.69 -15.68 -9.46
C SER A 42 31.78 -16.42 -10.22
N LEU A 43 31.51 -16.72 -11.49
CA LEU A 43 32.52 -17.06 -12.49
C LEU A 43 32.62 -15.90 -13.49
N CYS A 44 32.44 -14.67 -13.01
CA CYS A 44 32.46 -13.48 -13.82
C CYS A 44 33.62 -12.55 -13.46
N PHE A 45 34.29 -12.05 -14.50
CA PHE A 45 35.29 -11.01 -14.40
C PHE A 45 34.64 -9.65 -14.64
N GLY A 46 34.63 -8.81 -13.60
CA GLY A 46 34.08 -7.45 -13.66
C GLY A 46 32.55 -7.37 -13.60
N CYS A 47 31.86 -8.45 -13.21
CA CYS A 47 30.44 -8.36 -12.90
C CYS A 47 30.24 -7.69 -11.53
N ASP A 48 29.23 -6.84 -11.47
CA ASP A 48 28.71 -6.25 -10.25
C ASP A 48 27.21 -6.01 -10.44
N LEU A 49 26.44 -6.13 -9.36
CA LEU A 49 24.99 -5.88 -9.37
C LEU A 49 24.68 -4.94 -8.22
N THR A 50 24.02 -3.83 -8.56
CA THR A 50 23.56 -2.84 -7.61
C THR A 50 22.07 -2.62 -7.78
N ALA A 51 21.43 -2.21 -6.70
CA ALA A 51 20.00 -1.94 -6.67
C ALA A 51 19.72 -0.71 -5.80
N SER A 52 18.73 0.07 -6.20
CA SER A 52 18.24 1.22 -5.45
C SER A 52 16.73 1.36 -5.64
N PHE A 53 16.05 1.99 -4.70
CA PHE A 53 14.66 2.39 -4.93
C PHE A 53 14.60 3.42 -6.07
N SER A 54 13.58 3.31 -6.92
CA SER A 54 13.45 4.18 -8.08
C SER A 54 13.15 5.62 -7.66
N ALA A 55 13.62 6.59 -8.44
CA ALA A 55 13.39 8.00 -8.13
C ALA A 55 11.88 8.33 -8.03
N GLY A 56 11.47 8.95 -6.93
CA GLY A 56 10.10 9.40 -6.70
C GLY A 56 9.19 8.39 -6.02
N VAL A 57 9.72 7.25 -5.54
CA VAL A 57 8.96 6.34 -4.68
C VAL A 57 8.99 6.76 -3.20
N ASP A 58 9.94 7.59 -2.77
CA ASP A 58 9.91 8.15 -1.42
C ASP A 58 8.66 9.01 -1.18
N GLY A 59 8.00 8.78 -0.05
CA GLY A 59 6.71 9.42 0.26
C GLY A 59 5.56 8.99 -0.64
N ALA A 60 5.75 7.99 -1.51
CA ALA A 60 4.68 7.40 -2.31
C ALA A 60 3.59 6.90 -1.35
N SER A 61 2.38 7.40 -1.55
CA SER A 61 1.28 7.17 -0.64
C SER A 61 0.03 6.70 -1.36
N TRP A 62 -0.71 5.82 -0.70
CA TRP A 62 -1.93 5.25 -1.24
C TRP A 62 -2.93 4.97 -0.13
N THR A 63 -4.19 5.26 -0.42
CA THR A 63 -5.31 4.99 0.47
C THR A 63 -6.22 3.97 -0.22
N PRO A 64 -6.28 2.73 0.27
CA PRO A 64 -7.17 1.72 -0.31
C PRO A 64 -8.62 2.18 -0.26
N THR A 65 -9.40 1.74 -1.25
CA THR A 65 -10.86 1.94 -1.28
C THR A 65 -11.62 0.69 -0.83
N SER A 66 -10.95 -0.47 -0.81
CA SER A 66 -11.49 -1.75 -0.35
C SER A 66 -10.36 -2.67 0.18
N ALA A 67 -10.72 -3.75 0.89
CA ALA A 67 -9.77 -4.72 1.46
C ALA A 67 -9.10 -5.64 0.42
N THR A 68 -9.42 -5.45 -0.86
CA THR A 68 -8.77 -6.12 -1.99
C THR A 68 -8.30 -5.10 -3.01
N ASP A 69 -8.34 -3.81 -2.66
CA ASP A 69 -7.79 -2.77 -3.51
C ASP A 69 -6.28 -2.92 -3.53
N SER A 70 -5.70 -2.66 -4.69
CA SER A 70 -4.28 -2.89 -4.92
C SER A 70 -3.68 -1.72 -5.68
N TRP A 71 -2.50 -1.30 -5.28
CA TRP A 71 -1.73 -0.29 -5.96
C TRP A 71 -0.41 -0.85 -6.45
N THR A 72 -0.17 -0.76 -7.75
CA THR A 72 1.07 -1.23 -8.37
C THR A 72 1.91 -0.04 -8.80
N ILE A 73 3.16 -0.04 -8.37
CA ILE A 73 4.21 0.87 -8.85
C ILE A 73 5.10 0.05 -9.78
N GLY A 74 5.05 0.31 -11.08
CA GLY A 74 5.81 -0.49 -12.06
C GLY A 74 7.32 -0.30 -12.03
N ASN A 75 7.80 0.86 -11.58
CA ASN A 75 9.23 1.14 -11.40
C ASN A 75 9.46 1.44 -9.91
N PHE A 76 9.65 0.39 -9.13
CA PHE A 76 9.83 0.49 -7.69
C PHE A 76 11.30 0.30 -7.28
N ILE A 77 11.99 -0.64 -7.93
CA ILE A 77 13.42 -0.89 -7.73
C ILE A 77 14.13 -0.78 -9.08
N ASP A 78 15.19 0.02 -9.12
CA ASP A 78 16.10 0.12 -10.23
C ASP A 78 17.32 -0.77 -10.00
N TRP A 79 17.60 -1.64 -10.96
CA TRP A 79 18.73 -2.55 -10.98
C TRP A 79 19.77 -2.06 -11.97
N ASN A 80 21.04 -2.14 -11.58
CA ASN A 80 22.15 -1.85 -12.47
C ASN A 80 23.21 -2.95 -12.35
N ALA A 81 23.42 -3.64 -13.45
CA ALA A 81 24.43 -4.67 -13.61
C ALA A 81 25.59 -4.12 -14.45
N ALA A 82 26.79 -4.18 -13.88
CA ALA A 82 28.01 -3.79 -14.58
C ALA A 82 28.31 -4.73 -15.76
N GLY A 83 28.85 -4.15 -16.83
CA GLY A 83 29.33 -4.92 -17.97
C GLY A 83 30.54 -5.78 -17.58
N GLY A 84 30.47 -7.09 -17.86
CA GLY A 84 31.53 -8.04 -17.52
C GLY A 84 31.65 -9.18 -18.52
N PHE A 85 32.39 -10.22 -18.12
CA PHE A 85 32.46 -11.48 -18.87
C PHE A 85 32.26 -12.66 -17.92
N GLY A 86 31.17 -13.41 -18.13
CA GLY A 86 30.79 -14.56 -17.33
C GLY A 86 29.41 -14.43 -16.71
N GLY A 87 29.14 -15.24 -15.70
CA GLY A 87 27.88 -15.23 -14.95
C GLY A 87 28.12 -15.02 -13.45
N ALA A 88 27.23 -14.26 -12.82
CA ALA A 88 27.24 -13.99 -11.39
C ALA A 88 25.85 -14.21 -10.80
N LEU A 89 25.83 -14.75 -9.59
CA LEU A 89 24.65 -14.95 -8.76
C LEU A 89 24.77 -14.06 -7.52
N TYR A 90 23.64 -13.56 -7.05
CA TYR A 90 23.53 -12.66 -5.92
C TYR A 90 22.37 -13.06 -5.03
N ASP A 91 22.58 -13.00 -3.73
CA ASP A 91 21.52 -12.97 -2.75
C ASP A 91 21.08 -11.52 -2.56
N VAL A 92 19.78 -11.31 -2.57
CA VAL A 92 19.17 -9.98 -2.40
C VAL A 92 18.36 -9.99 -1.11
N ALA A 93 18.52 -8.97 -0.29
CA ALA A 93 17.67 -8.69 0.84
C ALA A 93 17.08 -7.30 0.72
N VAL A 94 15.79 -7.15 1.03
CA VAL A 94 15.10 -5.87 1.03
C VAL A 94 14.32 -5.69 2.31
N THR A 95 14.42 -4.49 2.87
CA THR A 95 13.60 -4.04 3.99
C THR A 95 12.75 -2.88 3.51
N LEU A 96 11.44 -3.01 3.67
CA LEU A 96 10.45 -2.01 3.28
C LEU A 96 9.85 -1.41 4.55
N ALA A 97 10.03 -0.10 4.71
CA ALA A 97 9.50 0.66 5.82
C ALA A 97 8.41 1.63 5.34
N PHE A 98 7.44 1.86 6.22
CA PHE A 98 6.33 2.77 6.02
C PHE A 98 6.25 3.71 7.22
N SER A 99 6.03 4.99 6.96
CA SER A 99 5.91 6.03 8.00
C SER A 99 4.47 6.26 8.45
N SER A 100 3.50 5.90 7.60
CA SER A 100 2.05 6.06 7.81
C SER A 100 1.33 4.75 7.53
N PRO A 101 0.25 4.42 8.26
CA PRO A 101 -0.38 5.22 9.31
C PRO A 101 0.38 5.28 10.65
N ASP A 102 1.24 4.31 10.91
CA ASP A 102 2.22 4.33 11.97
C ASP A 102 3.52 3.67 11.47
N PRO A 103 4.69 3.97 12.06
CA PRO A 103 5.96 3.42 11.59
C PRO A 103 6.00 1.89 11.71
N ALA A 104 6.14 1.20 10.59
CA ALA A 104 6.22 -0.26 10.54
C ALA A 104 7.14 -0.69 9.38
N SER A 105 7.75 -1.88 9.50
CA SER A 105 8.61 -2.43 8.44
C SER A 105 8.48 -3.95 8.31
N THR A 106 8.74 -4.45 7.10
CA THR A 106 8.84 -5.88 6.77
C THR A 106 10.06 -6.12 5.90
N SER A 107 10.56 -7.34 5.87
CA SER A 107 11.71 -7.70 5.04
C SER A 107 11.49 -9.03 4.33
N THR A 108 12.12 -9.15 3.15
CA THR A 108 12.17 -10.41 2.39
C THR A 108 13.55 -10.59 1.77
N THR A 109 13.79 -11.80 1.28
CA THR A 109 14.97 -12.18 0.52
C THR A 109 14.60 -12.59 -0.89
N GLY A 110 15.59 -12.67 -1.77
CA GLY A 110 15.44 -13.13 -3.14
C GLY A 110 16.78 -13.54 -3.72
N ALA A 111 16.74 -14.12 -4.91
CA ALA A 111 17.91 -14.48 -5.69
C ALA A 111 17.89 -13.70 -7.00
N ALA A 112 19.05 -13.16 -7.36
CA ALA A 112 19.28 -12.52 -8.65
C ALA A 112 20.48 -13.16 -9.34
N GLY A 113 20.48 -13.11 -10.66
CA GLY A 113 21.62 -13.55 -11.43
C GLY A 113 21.63 -12.95 -12.81
N TYR A 114 22.82 -12.72 -13.35
CA TYR A 114 22.96 -12.30 -14.73
C TYR A 114 24.21 -12.88 -15.37
N ALA A 115 24.15 -13.03 -16.69
CA ALA A 115 25.25 -13.42 -17.53
C ALA A 115 25.57 -12.30 -18.52
N SER A 116 26.85 -11.97 -18.65
CA SER A 116 27.35 -10.96 -19.57
C SER A 116 28.45 -11.53 -20.47
N PHE A 117 28.44 -11.12 -21.74
CA PHE A 117 29.43 -11.48 -22.74
C PHE A 117 29.94 -10.20 -23.40
N PHE A 118 31.23 -9.90 -23.24
CA PHE A 118 31.86 -8.65 -23.72
C PHE A 118 31.15 -7.37 -23.24
N GLY A 119 30.75 -7.31 -21.97
CA GLY A 119 30.14 -6.10 -21.39
C GLY A 119 28.68 -5.88 -21.75
N VAL A 120 28.08 -6.79 -22.53
CA VAL A 120 26.66 -6.81 -22.84
C VAL A 120 25.98 -7.86 -21.98
N ILE A 121 24.88 -7.52 -21.31
CA ILE A 121 24.06 -8.51 -20.61
C ILE A 121 23.36 -9.39 -21.65
N SER A 122 23.56 -10.70 -21.55
CA SER A 122 22.94 -11.70 -22.42
C SER A 122 21.62 -12.21 -21.84
N GLY A 123 21.49 -12.19 -20.51
CA GLY A 123 20.25 -12.46 -19.81
C GLY A 123 20.44 -12.43 -18.29
N GLY A 124 19.34 -12.31 -17.56
CA GLY A 124 19.31 -12.34 -16.11
C GLY A 124 17.93 -12.67 -15.56
N PHE A 125 17.91 -13.03 -14.28
CA PHE A 125 16.70 -13.33 -13.52
C PHE A 125 16.75 -12.62 -12.17
N LEU A 126 15.56 -12.37 -11.63
CA LEU A 126 15.29 -11.93 -10.28
C LEU A 126 14.08 -12.71 -9.79
N SER A 127 14.20 -13.32 -8.63
CA SER A 127 13.09 -14.04 -7.98
C SER A 127 13.07 -13.70 -6.51
N TRP A 128 11.89 -13.38 -5.99
CA TRP A 128 11.69 -13.02 -4.59
C TRP A 128 11.04 -14.15 -3.80
N ASP A 129 11.43 -14.27 -2.54
CA ASP A 129 10.65 -15.02 -1.56
C ASP A 129 9.39 -14.21 -1.18
N PRO A 130 8.30 -14.89 -0.76
CA PRO A 130 7.08 -14.23 -0.33
C PRO A 130 7.35 -13.21 0.78
N VAL A 131 6.91 -11.96 0.57
CA VAL A 131 7.02 -10.91 1.59
C VAL A 131 6.02 -11.20 2.72
N PRO A 132 6.44 -11.20 3.99
CA PRO A 132 5.50 -11.29 5.11
C PRO A 132 4.56 -10.08 5.16
N SER A 133 3.28 -10.33 5.39
CA SER A 133 2.27 -9.29 5.60
C SER A 133 2.69 -8.32 6.70
N LEU A 134 2.68 -7.02 6.40
CA LEU A 134 3.02 -5.98 7.35
C LEU A 134 1.79 -5.64 8.21
N THR A 135 1.93 -5.73 9.53
CA THR A 135 0.87 -5.34 10.48
C THR A 135 1.25 -4.04 11.18
N PHE A 136 0.36 -3.06 11.12
CA PHE A 136 0.51 -1.77 11.78
C PHE A 136 -0.01 -1.82 13.21
N ALA A 137 0.45 -0.92 14.08
CA ALA A 137 0.05 -0.88 15.49
C ALA A 137 -1.46 -0.67 15.67
N GLN A 138 -2.09 0.05 14.73
CA GLN A 138 -3.54 0.22 14.69
C GLN A 138 -4.33 -1.01 14.21
N GLY A 139 -3.66 -2.10 13.82
CA GLY A 139 -4.27 -3.36 13.41
C GLY A 139 -4.63 -3.47 11.92
N SER A 140 -4.33 -2.45 11.10
CA SER A 140 -4.39 -2.57 9.64
C SER A 140 -3.26 -3.48 9.15
N THR A 141 -3.49 -4.18 8.05
CA THR A 141 -2.45 -4.99 7.41
C THR A 141 -2.22 -4.58 5.96
N LEU A 142 -0.97 -4.71 5.50
CA LEU A 142 -0.57 -4.42 4.13
C LEU A 142 0.21 -5.61 3.60
N ASP A 143 -0.32 -6.22 2.55
CA ASP A 143 0.38 -7.24 1.79
C ASP A 143 1.21 -6.58 0.68
N ILE A 144 2.41 -7.10 0.48
CA ILE A 144 3.36 -6.54 -0.47
C ILE A 144 3.83 -7.70 -1.35
N ALA A 145 3.84 -7.48 -2.66
CA ALA A 145 4.42 -8.40 -3.63
C ALA A 145 5.43 -7.64 -4.48
N LEU A 146 6.68 -8.10 -4.45
CA LEU A 146 7.72 -7.59 -5.34
C LEU A 146 7.64 -8.35 -6.67
N GLU A 147 7.87 -7.63 -7.77
CA GLU A 147 7.82 -8.24 -9.09
C GLU A 147 9.08 -9.07 -9.34
N ASP A 148 8.87 -10.33 -9.72
CA ASP A 148 9.92 -11.18 -10.28
C ASP A 148 10.36 -10.64 -11.64
N GLY A 149 11.64 -10.77 -11.96
CA GLY A 149 12.21 -10.24 -13.19
C GLY A 149 12.82 -11.32 -14.05
N ILE A 150 12.57 -11.28 -15.36
CA ILE A 150 13.40 -11.99 -16.34
C ILE A 150 13.80 -10.95 -17.39
N ALA A 151 15.09 -10.67 -17.47
CA ALA A 151 15.65 -9.76 -18.46
C ALA A 151 16.35 -10.57 -19.55
N ILE A 152 15.93 -10.41 -20.80
CA ILE A 152 16.56 -11.01 -21.97
C ILE A 152 16.89 -9.88 -22.94
N GLY A 153 18.18 -9.63 -23.20
CA GLY A 153 18.62 -8.65 -24.18
C GLY A 153 19.66 -7.64 -23.68
N PHE A 154 20.05 -6.76 -24.60
CA PHE A 154 21.13 -5.78 -24.45
C PHE A 154 20.69 -4.62 -23.53
N GLY A 155 21.33 -4.49 -22.37
CA GLY A 155 21.16 -3.36 -21.45
C GLY A 155 21.88 -3.63 -20.15
N THR A 156 22.22 -2.60 -19.37
CA THR A 156 22.87 -2.73 -18.05
C THR A 156 21.92 -2.43 -16.91
N SER A 157 20.69 -1.99 -17.20
CA SER A 157 19.74 -1.56 -16.19
C SER A 157 18.32 -2.03 -16.50
N VAL A 158 17.59 -2.39 -15.46
CA VAL A 158 16.18 -2.81 -15.52
C VAL A 158 15.48 -2.31 -14.27
N SER A 159 14.20 -1.96 -14.38
CA SER A 159 13.37 -1.59 -13.24
C SER A 159 12.32 -2.67 -13.01
N THR A 160 12.01 -2.97 -11.75
CA THR A 160 10.97 -3.93 -11.36
C THR A 160 9.94 -3.26 -10.47
N GLY A 161 8.69 -3.71 -10.55
CA GLY A 161 7.60 -3.15 -9.79
C GLY A 161 7.40 -3.74 -8.40
N ALA A 162 6.46 -3.13 -7.67
CA ALA A 162 5.89 -3.64 -6.44
C ALA A 162 4.38 -3.42 -6.44
N THR A 163 3.65 -4.37 -5.88
CA THR A 163 2.20 -4.29 -5.68
C THR A 163 1.89 -4.32 -4.19
N PHE A 164 1.10 -3.34 -3.76
CA PHE A 164 0.64 -3.16 -2.40
C PHE A 164 -0.85 -3.46 -2.32
N THR A 165 -1.27 -4.34 -1.40
CA THR A 165 -2.67 -4.73 -1.22
C THR A 165 -3.07 -4.49 0.23
N GLY A 166 -4.05 -3.63 0.46
CA GLY A 166 -4.51 -3.30 1.81
C GLY A 166 -5.42 -4.41 2.31
N ASN A 167 -5.06 -5.11 3.38
CA ASN A 167 -5.82 -6.23 3.92
C ASN A 167 -6.38 -5.89 5.31
N THR A 168 -7.62 -6.28 5.60
CA THR A 168 -8.39 -6.07 6.85
C THR A 168 -8.20 -4.73 7.61
N ILE A 169 -9.26 -3.93 7.71
CA ILE A 169 -9.27 -2.76 8.60
C ILE A 169 -9.69 -3.17 10.01
N ALA A 170 -8.96 -2.73 11.03
CA ALA A 170 -9.54 -2.58 12.36
C ALA A 170 -10.69 -1.55 12.28
N PRO A 171 -11.93 -1.88 12.65
CA PRO A 171 -13.04 -0.92 12.59
C PRO A 171 -12.76 0.25 13.54
N VAL A 172 -12.37 1.42 12.99
CA VAL A 172 -12.33 2.64 13.79
C VAL A 172 -13.77 2.97 14.19
N PRO A 173 -14.08 3.17 15.48
CA PRO A 173 -15.44 3.47 15.92
C PRO A 173 -15.96 4.70 15.18
N LEU A 174 -17.10 4.57 14.49
CA LEU A 174 -17.74 5.73 13.87
C LEU A 174 -17.98 6.79 14.95
N PRO A 175 -17.81 8.08 14.64
CA PRO A 175 -18.20 9.14 15.56
C PRO A 175 -19.66 8.92 15.98
N ALA A 176 -19.88 8.66 17.26
CA ALA A 176 -21.22 8.47 17.83
C ALA A 176 -22.11 9.73 17.67
N THR A 177 -21.59 10.81 17.07
CA THR A 177 -22.30 12.05 16.77
C THR A 177 -23.55 11.83 15.94
N GLY A 178 -23.57 10.87 15.00
CA GLY A 178 -24.77 10.53 14.23
C GLY A 178 -25.87 9.93 15.11
N LEU A 179 -25.51 8.97 15.98
CA LEU A 179 -26.42 8.36 16.96
C LEU A 179 -26.87 9.37 18.02
N LEU A 180 -25.97 10.22 18.51
CA LEU A 180 -26.28 11.29 19.45
C LEU A 180 -27.21 12.36 18.86
N LEU A 181 -27.03 12.70 17.58
CA LEU A 181 -27.92 13.64 16.89
C LEU A 181 -29.32 13.06 16.73
N LEU A 182 -29.43 11.79 16.30
CA LEU A 182 -30.72 11.09 16.22
C LEU A 182 -31.39 10.99 17.59
N ALA A 183 -30.64 10.62 18.62
CA ALA A 183 -31.13 10.56 20.00
C ALA A 183 -31.58 11.93 20.50
N GLY A 184 -30.82 12.99 20.19
CA GLY A 184 -31.17 14.37 20.52
C GLY A 184 -32.47 14.83 19.86
N ILE A 185 -32.65 14.55 18.56
CA ILE A 185 -33.87 14.89 17.83
C ILE A 185 -35.07 14.10 18.35
N ALA A 186 -34.91 12.80 18.59
CA ALA A 186 -35.96 11.96 19.17
C ALA A 186 -36.37 12.45 20.56
N GLY A 187 -35.39 12.78 21.42
CA GLY A 187 -35.62 13.35 22.75
C GLY A 187 -36.36 14.68 22.70
N LEU A 188 -36.01 15.57 21.77
CA LEU A 188 -36.69 16.86 21.57
C LEU A 188 -38.16 16.68 21.12
N GLY A 189 -38.42 15.69 20.27
CA GLY A 189 -39.77 15.33 19.83
C GLY A 189 -40.67 14.83 20.96
N VAL A 190 -40.12 13.97 21.83
CA VAL A 190 -40.84 13.45 23.02
C VAL A 190 -41.11 14.57 24.03
N ALA A 191 -40.13 15.43 24.30
CA ALA A 191 -40.29 16.57 25.20
C ALA A 191 -41.40 17.54 24.74
N ARG A 192 -41.52 17.76 23.43
CA ARG A 192 -42.56 18.63 22.86
C ARG A 192 -43.97 18.04 22.97
N LYS A 193 -44.12 16.71 22.88
CA LYS A 193 -45.42 16.04 23.11
C LYS A 193 -45.88 16.15 24.55
N ARG A 194 -44.96 16.07 25.53
CA ARG A 194 -45.30 16.19 26.96
C ARG A 194 -45.82 17.57 27.35
N LYS A 195 -45.27 18.65 26.78
CA LYS A 195 -45.76 20.02 27.03
C LYS A 195 -47.14 20.34 26.42
N LYS A 196 -47.66 19.49 25.54
CA LYS A 196 -48.97 19.68 24.89
C LYS A 196 -50.09 18.86 25.57
N ALA A 197 -49.73 17.96 26.48
CA ALA A 197 -50.63 17.08 27.21
C ALA A 197 -50.77 17.46 28.70
N ALA A 198 -50.00 18.45 29.16
CA ALA A 198 -50.17 19.15 30.43
C ALA A 198 -50.71 20.56 30.15
#